data_AF-A0A841TVM7-F1
#
_entry.id   AF-A0A841TVM7-F1
#
_cell.length_a   1.000
_cell.length_b   1.000
_cell.length_c   1.000
_cell.angle_alpha   90.00
_cell.angle_beta   90.00
_cell.angle_gamma   90.00
#
_symmetry.space_group_name_H-M   'P 1'
#
loop_
_entity.id
_entity.type
_entity.pdbx_description
1 polymer ?
#
loop_
_entity_poly.entity_id
_entity_poly.type
_entity_poly.pdbx_seq_one_letter_code
_entity_poly.pdbx_strand_id
1 'polypeptide(L)'
;MPAEAPLTRETILNAAEQVLRRYGPEKTSVVDIAKFLQVSHGSLYRHFPSKAALREAVTERWLYNSILLPLQAVAEKREGSAESRLRSWFETLISHKRTYAAEEPEMFAMYAAVTLEAEELIKVHVDGLVGQIRSILEYGVETAEFRPGDEASRARALFLGTSSFHHPAHAPEWKDPEIDKAFDAVWQLLLSGLR
;
A
#
# COMPACT_ATOMS: atom_id res chain seq x y z
N MET A 1 -7.61 39.40 -12.84
CA MET A 1 -7.95 38.09 -12.25
C MET A 1 -6.85 37.12 -12.66
N PRO A 2 -6.18 36.41 -11.75
CA PRO A 2 -5.30 35.32 -12.15
C PRO A 2 -6.15 34.28 -12.88
N ALA A 3 -5.64 33.71 -13.97
CA ALA A 3 -6.32 32.61 -14.66
C ALA A 3 -6.49 31.44 -13.69
N GLU A 4 -7.73 31.01 -13.49
CA GLU A 4 -8.06 29.84 -12.68
C GLU A 4 -7.35 28.63 -13.31
N ALA A 5 -6.47 27.97 -12.55
CA ALA A 5 -5.76 26.80 -13.05
C ALA A 5 -6.78 25.73 -13.51
N PRO A 6 -6.57 25.07 -14.65
CA PRO A 6 -7.54 24.11 -15.16
C PRO A 6 -7.78 22.99 -14.16
N LEU A 7 -9.04 22.57 -13.99
CA LEU A 7 -9.38 21.41 -13.19
C LEU A 7 -8.75 20.16 -13.81
N THR A 8 -7.81 19.55 -13.12
CA THR A 8 -7.15 18.32 -13.56
C THR A 8 -7.50 17.15 -12.65
N ARG A 9 -7.30 15.90 -13.12
CA ARG A 9 -7.42 14.71 -12.27
C ARG A 9 -6.56 14.83 -11.02
N GLU A 10 -5.34 15.36 -11.18
CA GLU A 10 -4.38 15.53 -10.09
C GLU A 10 -4.86 16.52 -9.02
N THR A 11 -5.41 17.67 -9.44
CA THR A 11 -6.01 18.64 -8.52
C THR A 11 -7.21 18.05 -7.77
N ILE A 12 -8.03 17.23 -8.44
CA ILE A 12 -9.18 16.56 -7.81
C ILE A 12 -8.70 15.54 -6.77
N LEU A 13 -7.69 14.72 -7.09
CA LEU A 13 -7.14 13.73 -6.16
C LEU A 13 -6.51 14.42 -4.93
N ASN A 14 -5.77 15.51 -5.13
CA ASN A 14 -5.20 16.30 -4.03
C ASN A 14 -6.27 16.86 -3.08
N ALA A 15 -7.38 17.36 -3.63
CA ALA A 15 -8.50 17.82 -2.82
C ALA A 15 -9.22 16.67 -2.13
N ALA A 16 -9.44 15.56 -2.84
CA ALA A 16 -10.10 14.38 -2.29
C ALA A 16 -9.32 13.83 -1.09
N GLU A 17 -8.00 13.68 -1.19
CA GLU A 17 -7.15 13.28 -0.08
C GLU A 17 -7.24 14.23 1.13
N GLN A 18 -7.26 15.54 0.90
CA GLN A 18 -7.38 16.53 1.99
C GLN A 18 -8.73 16.45 2.70
N VAL A 19 -9.82 16.33 1.93
CA VAL A 19 -11.17 16.21 2.48
C VAL A 19 -11.32 14.88 3.23
N LEU A 20 -10.79 13.78 2.68
CA LEU A 20 -10.79 12.47 3.32
C LEU A 20 -10.02 12.46 4.64
N ARG A 21 -8.80 13.00 4.68
CA ARG A 21 -8.02 13.13 5.92
C ARG A 21 -8.75 13.93 7.00
N ARG A 22 -9.56 14.91 6.61
CA ARG A 22 -10.27 15.79 7.54
C ARG A 22 -11.60 15.25 8.05
N TYR A 23 -12.35 14.54 7.20
CA TYR A 23 -13.74 14.19 7.50
C TYR A 23 -14.02 12.68 7.48
N GLY A 24 -13.12 11.88 6.92
CA GLY A 24 -13.30 10.45 6.79
C GLY A 24 -14.06 10.01 5.53
N PRO A 25 -13.96 8.72 5.15
CA PRO A 25 -14.59 8.18 3.95
C PRO A 25 -16.13 8.19 4.02
N GLU A 26 -16.71 8.06 5.21
CA GLU A 26 -18.17 8.08 5.40
C GLU A 26 -18.77 9.46 5.13
N LYS A 27 -18.11 10.52 5.60
CA LYS A 27 -18.60 11.91 5.50
C LYS A 27 -18.11 12.64 4.26
N THR A 28 -17.21 12.03 3.48
CA THR A 28 -16.70 12.63 2.25
C THR A 28 -17.54 12.21 1.04
N SER A 29 -18.15 13.19 0.37
CA SER A 29 -18.84 13.00 -0.90
C SER A 29 -18.14 13.73 -2.05
N VAL A 30 -18.47 13.35 -3.29
CA VAL A 30 -18.03 14.09 -4.51
C VAL A 30 -18.48 15.55 -4.44
N VAL A 31 -19.60 15.84 -3.78
CA VAL A 31 -20.11 17.21 -3.58
C VAL A 31 -19.21 18.00 -2.62
N ASP A 32 -18.71 17.37 -1.55
CA ASP A 32 -17.82 18.04 -0.59
C ASP A 32 -16.47 18.36 -1.22
N ILE A 33 -15.96 17.47 -2.08
CA ILE A 33 -14.73 17.70 -2.85
C ILE A 33 -14.93 18.82 -3.87
N ALA A 34 -16.07 18.84 -4.58
CA ALA A 34 -16.41 19.92 -5.51
C ALA A 34 -16.52 21.28 -4.80
N LYS A 35 -17.16 21.32 -3.62
CA LYS A 35 -17.25 22.52 -2.77
C LYS A 35 -15.86 22.97 -2.31
N PHE A 36 -15.00 22.06 -1.88
CA PHE A 36 -13.63 22.35 -1.47
C PHE A 36 -12.83 22.99 -2.61
N LEU A 37 -13.03 22.51 -3.84
CA LEU A 37 -12.42 23.04 -5.06
C LEU A 37 -13.12 24.26 -5.65
N GLN A 38 -14.26 24.68 -5.09
CA GLN A 38 -15.11 25.76 -5.62
C GLN A 38 -15.58 25.55 -7.07
N VAL A 39 -15.79 24.29 -7.47
CA VAL A 39 -16.26 23.92 -8.81
C VAL A 39 -17.64 23.26 -8.75
N SER A 40 -18.30 23.15 -9.91
CA SER A 40 -19.55 22.37 -10.01
C SER A 40 -19.27 20.87 -9.80
N HIS A 41 -20.18 20.16 -9.12
CA HIS A 41 -20.05 18.70 -8.97
C HIS A 41 -20.03 17.98 -10.34
N GLY A 42 -20.73 18.52 -11.34
CA GLY A 42 -20.74 17.99 -12.70
C GLY A 42 -19.36 18.04 -13.37
N SER A 43 -18.50 18.97 -12.97
CA SER A 43 -17.12 19.05 -13.47
C SER A 43 -16.28 17.87 -13.00
N LEU A 44 -16.49 17.35 -11.78
CA LEU A 44 -15.76 16.17 -11.29
C LEU A 44 -16.13 14.90 -12.06
N TYR A 45 -17.40 14.74 -12.45
CA TYR A 45 -17.86 13.57 -13.19
C TYR A 45 -17.25 13.42 -14.59
N ARG A 46 -16.72 14.50 -15.17
CA ARG A 46 -15.94 14.44 -16.44
C ARG A 46 -14.60 13.73 -16.26
N HIS A 47 -14.06 13.72 -15.04
CA HIS A 47 -12.77 13.12 -14.71
C HIS A 47 -12.92 11.76 -14.03
N PHE A 48 -13.97 11.59 -13.21
CA PHE A 48 -14.26 10.38 -12.47
C PHE A 48 -15.74 10.02 -12.63
N PRO A 49 -16.08 8.94 -13.35
CA PRO A 49 -17.46 8.65 -13.74
C PRO A 49 -18.38 8.30 -12.54
N SER A 50 -17.82 7.99 -11.37
CA SER A 50 -18.58 7.66 -10.17
C SER A 50 -17.81 8.03 -8.88
N LYS A 51 -18.53 8.08 -7.74
CA LYS A 51 -17.90 8.20 -6.42
C LYS A 51 -16.93 7.04 -6.14
N ALA A 52 -17.27 5.82 -6.57
CA ALA A 52 -16.42 4.64 -6.43
C ALA A 52 -15.11 4.81 -7.21
N ALA A 53 -15.18 5.23 -8.48
CA ALA A 53 -14.00 5.47 -9.31
C ALA A 53 -13.07 6.55 -8.74
N LEU A 54 -13.62 7.62 -8.13
CA LEU A 54 -12.82 8.62 -7.44
C LEU A 54 -12.14 8.03 -6.19
N ARG A 55 -12.87 7.27 -5.37
CA ARG A 55 -12.35 6.64 -4.15
C ARG A 55 -11.25 5.62 -4.46
N GLU A 56 -11.45 4.80 -5.49
CA GLU A 56 -10.45 3.86 -6.00
C GLU A 56 -9.19 4.60 -6.44
N ALA A 57 -9.32 5.63 -7.29
CA ALA A 57 -8.16 6.40 -7.76
C ALA A 57 -7.39 7.10 -6.63
N VAL A 58 -8.08 7.62 -5.61
CA VAL A 58 -7.43 8.18 -4.42
C VAL A 58 -6.71 7.09 -3.62
N THR A 59 -7.31 5.92 -3.47
CA THR A 59 -6.71 4.79 -2.75
C THR A 59 -5.49 4.24 -3.48
N GLU A 60 -5.58 4.05 -4.80
CA GLU A 60 -4.47 3.63 -5.66
C GLU A 60 -3.29 4.59 -5.51
N ARG A 61 -3.55 5.90 -5.65
CA ARG A 61 -2.53 6.93 -5.51
C ARG A 61 -1.89 6.92 -4.12
N TRP A 62 -2.69 6.82 -3.08
CA TRP A 62 -2.19 6.75 -1.70
C TRP A 62 -1.33 5.50 -1.50
N LEU A 63 -1.78 4.32 -1.94
CA LEU A 63 -1.02 3.07 -1.84
C LEU A 63 0.30 3.15 -2.62
N TYR A 64 0.29 3.75 -3.81
CA TYR A 64 1.49 3.95 -4.60
C TYR A 64 2.52 4.81 -3.86
N ASN A 65 2.11 6.01 -3.40
CA ASN A 65 3.02 6.98 -2.78
C ASN A 65 3.47 6.57 -1.37
N SER A 66 2.56 6.01 -0.57
CA SER A 66 2.77 5.74 0.86
C SER A 66 3.38 4.37 1.13
N ILE A 67 3.16 3.40 0.23
CA ILE A 67 3.56 2.00 0.44
C ILE A 67 4.51 1.52 -0.66
N LEU A 68 4.07 1.53 -1.92
CA LEU A 68 4.82 0.90 -3.01
C LEU A 68 6.16 1.60 -3.28
N LEU A 69 6.15 2.93 -3.41
CA LEU A 69 7.33 3.72 -3.75
C LEU A 69 8.42 3.68 -2.65
N PRO A 70 8.10 3.86 -1.34
CA PRO A 70 9.10 3.68 -0.29
C PRO A 70 9.70 2.26 -0.24
N LEU A 71 8.88 1.23 -0.47
CA LEU A 71 9.35 -0.15 -0.49
C LEU A 71 10.21 -0.47 -1.71
N GLN A 72 9.96 0.18 -2.86
CA GLN A 72 10.82 0.09 -4.04
C GLN A 72 12.25 0.53 -3.70
N ALA A 73 12.39 1.65 -2.98
CA ALA A 73 13.69 2.15 -2.56
C ALA A 73 14.44 1.16 -1.65
N VAL A 74 13.74 0.35 -0.85
CA VAL A 74 14.35 -0.73 -0.04
C VAL A 74 14.76 -1.91 -0.92
N ALA A 75 13.91 -2.33 -1.86
CA ALA A 75 14.20 -3.44 -2.78
C ALA A 75 15.41 -3.17 -3.68
N GLU A 76 15.59 -1.91 -4.10
CA GLU A 76 16.67 -1.48 -4.99
C GLU A 76 18.00 -1.17 -4.29
N LYS A 77 18.06 -1.17 -2.95
CA LYS A 77 19.31 -0.96 -2.21
C LYS A 77 20.37 -1.92 -2.72
N ARG A 78 21.59 -1.43 -2.99
CA ARG A 78 22.70 -2.26 -3.47
C ARG A 78 23.61 -2.79 -2.36
N GLU A 79 23.46 -2.25 -1.16
CA GLU A 79 24.26 -2.62 0.00
C GLU A 79 23.55 -3.70 0.84
N GLY A 80 24.34 -4.54 1.52
CA GLY A 80 23.85 -5.60 2.40
C GLY A 80 23.49 -6.91 1.68
N SER A 81 23.18 -7.93 2.49
CA SER A 81 22.79 -9.26 2.04
C SER A 81 21.34 -9.28 1.53
N ALA A 82 21.03 -10.17 0.59
CA ALA A 82 19.66 -10.37 0.10
C ALA A 82 18.69 -10.68 1.24
N GLU A 83 19.13 -11.47 2.22
CA GLU A 83 18.38 -11.78 3.44
C GLU A 83 18.04 -10.53 4.27
N SER A 84 19.05 -9.69 4.56
CA SER A 84 18.84 -8.46 5.34
C SER A 84 17.91 -7.49 4.62
N ARG A 85 18.03 -7.40 3.30
CA ARG A 85 17.17 -6.55 2.46
C ARG A 85 15.73 -7.06 2.46
N LEU A 86 15.53 -8.37 2.30
CA LEU A 86 14.20 -8.98 2.32
C LEU A 86 13.51 -8.76 3.67
N ARG A 87 14.24 -8.95 4.78
CA ARG A 87 13.72 -8.67 6.12
C ARG A 87 13.34 -7.20 6.28
N SER A 88 14.25 -6.29 5.92
CA SER A 88 14.02 -4.85 5.99
C SER A 88 12.81 -4.41 5.16
N TRP A 89 12.58 -5.05 4.01
CA TRP A 89 11.41 -4.79 3.16
C TRP A 89 10.10 -5.13 3.91
N PHE A 90 10.01 -6.31 4.53
CA PHE A 90 8.81 -6.69 5.31
C PHE A 90 8.62 -5.82 6.56
N GLU A 91 9.69 -5.55 7.30
CA GLU A 91 9.65 -4.65 8.46
C GLU A 91 9.16 -3.24 8.06
N THR A 92 9.62 -2.73 6.91
CA THR A 92 9.16 -1.44 6.37
C THR A 92 7.68 -1.48 5.99
N LEU A 93 7.22 -2.54 5.31
CA LEU A 93 5.81 -2.70 4.95
C LEU A 93 4.92 -2.72 6.20
N ILE A 94 5.29 -3.54 7.20
CA ILE A 94 4.58 -3.69 8.47
C ILE A 94 4.55 -2.36 9.21
N SER A 95 5.70 -1.70 9.35
CA SER A 95 5.82 -0.40 10.02
C SER A 95 4.95 0.65 9.34
N HIS A 96 5.03 0.81 8.02
CA HIS A 96 4.22 1.78 7.29
C HIS A 96 2.71 1.52 7.47
N LYS A 97 2.25 0.28 7.30
CA LYS A 97 0.82 -0.05 7.45
C LYS A 97 0.32 0.25 8.86
N ARG A 98 1.11 -0.08 9.89
CA ARG A 98 0.77 0.20 11.30
C ARG A 98 0.79 1.70 11.61
N THR A 99 1.80 2.43 11.13
CA THR A 99 1.89 3.88 11.29
C THR A 99 0.69 4.57 10.65
N TYR A 100 0.33 4.24 9.41
CA TYR A 100 -0.84 4.83 8.77
C TYR A 100 -2.15 4.46 9.45
N ALA A 101 -2.27 3.24 10.01
CA ALA A 101 -3.44 2.88 10.83
C ALA A 101 -3.56 3.73 12.10
N ALA A 102 -2.44 4.17 12.68
CA ALA A 102 -2.41 4.99 13.89
C ALA A 102 -2.54 6.50 13.60
N GLU A 103 -1.82 7.00 12.60
CA GLU A 103 -1.63 8.44 12.35
C GLU A 103 -2.57 8.99 11.27
N GLU A 104 -2.98 8.17 10.30
CA GLU A 104 -3.94 8.54 9.24
C GLU A 104 -5.18 7.61 9.23
N PRO A 105 -5.92 7.48 10.35
CA PRO A 105 -6.98 6.49 10.51
C PRO A 105 -8.08 6.60 9.44
N GLU A 106 -8.36 7.81 8.97
CA GLU A 106 -9.37 8.04 7.92
C GLU A 106 -8.92 7.53 6.54
N MET A 107 -7.66 7.76 6.18
CA MET A 107 -7.10 7.21 4.93
C MET A 107 -6.96 5.70 5.03
N PHE A 108 -6.56 5.20 6.21
CA PHE A 108 -6.46 3.77 6.46
C PHE A 108 -7.83 3.08 6.39
N ALA A 109 -8.89 3.68 6.94
CA ALA A 109 -10.25 3.16 6.86
C ALA A 109 -10.76 3.13 5.41
N MET A 110 -10.48 4.16 4.61
CA MET A 110 -10.79 4.16 3.18
C MET A 110 -10.08 3.01 2.47
N TYR A 111 -8.78 2.85 2.69
CA TYR A 111 -7.98 1.76 2.13
C TYR A 111 -8.53 0.38 2.53
N ALA A 112 -8.85 0.18 3.80
CA ALA A 112 -9.39 -1.08 4.31
C ALA A 112 -10.72 -1.43 3.63
N ALA A 113 -11.61 -0.45 3.44
CA ALA A 113 -12.87 -0.66 2.72
C ALA A 113 -12.65 -1.01 1.24
N VAL A 114 -11.78 -0.26 0.54
CA VAL A 114 -11.46 -0.54 -0.88
C VAL A 114 -10.78 -1.90 -1.04
N THR A 115 -10.01 -2.35 -0.04
CA THR A 115 -9.39 -3.69 -0.04
C THR A 115 -10.41 -4.82 -0.17
N LEU A 116 -11.61 -4.64 0.36
CA LEU A 116 -12.69 -5.64 0.32
C LEU A 116 -13.59 -5.50 -0.91
N GLU A 117 -13.60 -4.33 -1.56
CA GLU A 117 -14.58 -3.98 -2.59
C GLU A 117 -14.00 -3.95 -4.02
N ALA A 118 -12.70 -3.67 -4.18
CA ALA A 118 -12.08 -3.40 -5.48
C ALA A 118 -10.94 -4.38 -5.82
N GLU A 119 -11.30 -5.60 -6.24
CA GLU A 119 -10.36 -6.69 -6.50
C GLU A 119 -9.22 -6.32 -7.46
N GLU A 120 -9.53 -5.68 -8.60
CA GLU A 120 -8.53 -5.38 -9.63
C GLU A 120 -7.47 -4.37 -9.17
N LEU A 121 -7.89 -3.29 -8.49
CA LEU A 121 -6.98 -2.29 -7.94
C LEU A 121 -6.02 -2.93 -6.93
N ILE A 122 -6.56 -3.76 -6.04
CA ILE A 122 -5.79 -4.42 -4.99
C ILE A 122 -4.86 -5.47 -5.59
N LYS A 123 -5.29 -6.18 -6.62
CA LYS A 123 -4.45 -7.10 -7.38
C LYS A 123 -3.23 -6.38 -7.96
N VAL A 124 -3.40 -5.22 -8.59
CA VAL A 124 -2.28 -4.43 -9.13
C VAL A 124 -1.31 -4.01 -8.01
N HIS A 125 -1.83 -3.55 -6.88
CA HIS A 125 -1.00 -3.19 -5.72
C HIS A 125 -0.19 -4.38 -5.18
N VAL A 126 -0.86 -5.53 -4.97
CA VAL A 126 -0.22 -6.75 -4.47
C VAL A 126 0.80 -7.29 -5.46
N ASP A 127 0.51 -7.28 -6.76
CA ASP A 127 1.44 -7.74 -7.80
C ASP A 127 2.70 -6.86 -7.84
N GLY A 128 2.58 -5.55 -7.61
CA GLY A 128 3.73 -4.64 -7.43
C GLY A 128 4.60 -5.01 -6.23
N LEU A 129 3.98 -5.27 -5.07
CA LEU A 129 4.70 -5.69 -3.85
C LEU A 129 5.40 -7.04 -4.02
N VAL A 130 4.70 -8.02 -4.62
CA VAL A 130 5.26 -9.34 -4.93
C VAL A 130 6.41 -9.22 -5.93
N GLY A 131 6.32 -8.31 -6.91
CA GLY A 131 7.40 -8.02 -7.85
C GLY A 131 8.68 -7.52 -7.16
N GLN A 132 8.53 -6.64 -6.16
CA GLN A 132 9.66 -6.17 -5.35
C GLN A 132 10.31 -7.32 -4.56
N ILE A 133 9.50 -8.12 -3.86
CA ILE A 133 9.99 -9.32 -3.13
C ILE A 133 10.76 -10.24 -4.09
N ARG A 134 10.18 -10.53 -5.26
CA ARG A 134 10.79 -11.39 -6.28
C ARG A 134 12.17 -10.87 -6.70
N SER A 135 12.32 -9.56 -6.94
CA SER A 135 13.61 -8.98 -7.34
C SER A 135 14.70 -9.17 -6.27
N ILE A 136 14.33 -9.17 -4.98
CA ILE A 136 15.25 -9.43 -3.88
C ILE A 136 15.64 -10.92 -3.85
N LEU A 137 14.69 -11.82 -4.11
CA LEU A 137 14.95 -13.26 -4.21
C LEU A 137 15.88 -13.60 -5.37
N GLU A 138 15.64 -13.02 -6.55
CA GLU A 138 16.48 -13.20 -7.74
C GLU A 138 17.91 -12.77 -7.44
N TYR A 139 18.11 -11.60 -6.82
CA TYR A 139 19.42 -11.15 -6.36
C TYR A 139 20.07 -12.12 -5.38
N GLY A 140 19.33 -12.67 -4.41
CA GLY A 140 19.87 -13.64 -3.46
C GLY A 140 20.25 -14.99 -4.09
N VAL A 141 19.59 -15.39 -5.18
CA VAL A 141 20.00 -16.56 -5.97
C VAL A 141 21.28 -16.25 -6.76
N GLU A 142 21.38 -15.08 -7.37
CA GLU A 142 22.57 -14.62 -8.09
C GLU A 142 23.81 -14.52 -7.17
N THR A 143 23.63 -14.10 -5.92
CA THR A 143 24.71 -14.03 -4.91
C THR A 143 24.92 -15.33 -4.12
N ALA A 144 24.21 -16.41 -4.47
CA ALA A 144 24.25 -17.71 -3.80
C ALA A 144 23.89 -17.69 -2.30
N GLU A 145 23.11 -16.69 -1.86
CA GLU A 145 22.54 -16.61 -0.51
C GLU A 145 21.27 -17.45 -0.36
N PHE A 146 20.50 -17.59 -1.44
CA PHE A 146 19.27 -18.41 -1.49
C PHE A 146 19.42 -19.55 -2.50
N ARG A 147 18.74 -20.68 -2.24
CA ARG A 147 18.66 -21.78 -3.20
C ARG A 147 17.81 -21.34 -4.42
N PRO A 148 18.16 -21.71 -5.66
CA PRO A 148 17.28 -21.48 -6.81
C PRO A 148 15.89 -22.12 -6.64
N GLY A 149 14.87 -21.58 -7.30
CA GLY A 149 13.54 -22.18 -7.36
C GLY A 149 12.59 -21.48 -8.32
N ASP A 150 11.32 -21.40 -7.91
CA ASP A 150 10.33 -20.53 -8.57
C ASP A 150 10.18 -19.27 -7.71
N GLU A 151 10.96 -18.23 -8.03
CA GLU A 151 11.01 -16.99 -7.27
C GLU A 151 9.68 -16.24 -7.30
N ALA A 152 8.89 -16.38 -8.36
CA ALA A 152 7.55 -15.79 -8.44
C ALA A 152 6.60 -16.45 -7.43
N SER A 153 6.56 -17.78 -7.39
CA SER A 153 5.76 -18.52 -6.41
C SER A 153 6.23 -18.29 -4.98
N ARG A 154 7.55 -18.28 -4.74
CA ARG A 154 8.12 -18.01 -3.41
C ARG A 154 7.85 -16.59 -2.92
N ALA A 155 7.96 -15.58 -3.79
CA ALA A 155 7.65 -14.20 -3.44
C ALA A 155 6.19 -14.05 -3.01
N ARG A 156 5.26 -14.67 -3.75
CA ARG A 156 3.84 -14.69 -3.39
C ARG A 156 3.60 -15.45 -2.08
N ALA A 157 4.26 -16.57 -1.86
CA ALA A 157 4.16 -17.34 -0.62
C ALA A 157 4.65 -16.55 0.60
N LEU A 158 5.76 -15.81 0.49
CA LEU A 158 6.25 -14.91 1.55
C LEU A 158 5.25 -13.80 1.87
N PHE A 159 4.68 -13.17 0.83
CA PHE A 159 3.68 -12.12 1.00
C PHE A 159 2.43 -12.63 1.72
N LEU A 160 1.91 -13.78 1.29
CA LEU A 160 0.73 -14.41 1.90
C LEU A 160 1.01 -14.93 3.30
N GLY A 161 2.16 -15.58 3.52
CA GLY A 161 2.56 -16.13 4.81
C GLY A 161 2.80 -15.08 5.91
N THR A 162 2.92 -13.80 5.52
CA THR A 162 3.08 -12.67 6.44
C THR A 162 1.83 -11.79 6.53
N SER A 163 0.69 -12.19 5.93
CA SER A 163 -0.50 -11.35 5.81
C SER A 163 -1.03 -10.80 7.13
N SER A 164 -0.94 -11.57 8.22
CA SER A 164 -1.39 -11.13 9.55
C SER A 164 -0.69 -9.86 10.05
N PHE A 165 0.50 -9.54 9.53
CA PHE A 165 1.31 -8.43 10.02
C PHE A 165 1.16 -7.12 9.24
N HIS A 166 0.57 -7.16 8.03
CA HIS A 166 0.41 -5.99 7.15
C HIS A 166 -0.98 -5.86 6.49
N HIS A 167 -1.74 -6.96 6.52
CA HIS A 167 -3.14 -7.14 6.17
C HIS A 167 -4.12 -6.13 6.81
N PRO A 168 -4.81 -5.15 6.17
CA PRO A 168 -5.74 -4.26 6.91
C PRO A 168 -6.83 -5.02 7.69
N ALA A 169 -7.28 -6.18 7.23
CA ALA A 169 -8.22 -7.03 7.98
C ALA A 169 -7.69 -7.50 9.35
N HIS A 170 -6.37 -7.53 9.54
CA HIS A 170 -5.71 -7.90 10.79
C HIS A 170 -5.29 -6.67 11.63
N ALA A 171 -5.64 -5.45 11.22
CA ALA A 171 -5.29 -4.23 11.96
C ALA A 171 -5.66 -4.25 13.46
N PRO A 172 -6.79 -4.85 13.89
CA PRO A 172 -7.09 -4.99 15.32
C PRO A 172 -6.07 -5.83 16.10
N GLU A 173 -5.41 -6.80 15.45
CA GLU A 173 -4.45 -7.73 16.07
C GLU A 173 -3.08 -7.05 16.29
N TRP A 174 -2.75 -5.98 15.55
CA TRP A 174 -1.43 -5.34 15.61
C TRP A 174 -1.11 -4.64 16.93
N LYS A 175 -2.09 -4.51 17.83
CA LYS A 175 -1.90 -3.95 19.18
C LYS A 175 -1.43 -5.00 20.19
N ASP A 176 -1.42 -6.28 19.82
CA ASP A 176 -0.91 -7.35 20.67
C ASP A 176 0.59 -7.12 20.96
N PRO A 177 1.02 -7.03 22.23
CA PRO A 177 2.43 -6.84 22.56
C PRO A 177 3.34 -7.98 22.05
N GLU A 178 2.81 -9.16 21.77
CA GLU A 178 3.57 -10.30 21.24
C GLU A 178 3.60 -10.34 19.69
N ILE A 179 2.96 -9.39 18.98
CA ILE A 179 2.83 -9.44 17.52
C ILE A 179 4.18 -9.46 16.79
N ASP A 180 5.18 -8.75 17.31
CA ASP A 180 6.51 -8.68 16.69
C ASP A 180 7.30 -9.97 16.91
N LYS A 181 7.12 -10.61 18.08
CA LYS A 181 7.69 -11.93 18.35
C LYS A 181 7.02 -13.01 17.50
N ALA A 182 5.71 -12.89 17.26
CA ALA A 182 5.00 -13.77 16.32
C ALA A 182 5.51 -13.58 14.88
N PHE A 183 5.76 -12.33 14.45
CA PHE A 183 6.39 -12.05 13.16
C PHE A 183 7.78 -12.69 13.07
N ASP A 184 8.61 -12.55 14.10
CA ASP A 184 9.95 -13.17 14.11
C ASP A 184 9.89 -14.69 13.99
N ALA A 185 8.97 -15.35 14.68
CA ALA A 185 8.80 -16.81 14.57
C ALA A 185 8.40 -17.24 13.15
N VAL A 186 7.43 -16.54 12.54
CA VAL A 186 7.01 -16.79 11.15
C VAL A 186 8.15 -16.50 10.18
N TRP A 187 8.88 -15.40 10.38
CA TRP A 187 10.01 -15.01 9.56
C TRP A 187 11.11 -16.06 9.54
N GLN A 188 11.49 -16.59 10.71
CA GLN A 188 12.52 -17.65 10.79
C GLN A 188 12.10 -18.91 10.03
N LEU A 189 10.84 -19.32 10.15
CA LEU A 189 10.32 -20.46 9.41
C LEU A 189 10.37 -20.22 7.89
N LEU A 190 9.91 -19.06 7.43
CA LEU A 190 9.90 -18.69 6.01
C LEU A 190 11.33 -18.59 5.44
N LEU A 191 12.24 -17.94 6.17
CA LEU A 191 13.64 -17.80 5.77
C LEU A 191 14.34 -19.15 5.66
N SER A 192 14.04 -20.10 6.56
CA SER A 192 14.59 -21.46 6.48
C SER A 192 14.20 -22.19 5.20
N GLY A 193 13.05 -21.86 4.61
CA GLY A 193 12.59 -22.41 3.34
C GLY A 193 13.26 -21.81 2.10
N LEU A 194 13.98 -20.69 2.23
CA LEU A 194 14.75 -20.05 1.14
C LEU A 194 16.19 -20.58 1.06
N ARG A 195 16.72 -21.06 2.19
CA ARG A 195 18.09 -21.55 2.35
C ARG A 195 18.26 -23.02 2.02
#